data_AF-A0ABD8B3Z8-F1
#
_entry.id   AF-A0ABD8B3Z8-F1
#
_cell.length_a   1.000
_cell.length_b   1.000
_cell.length_c   1.000
_cell.angle_alpha   90.00
_cell.angle_beta   90.00
_cell.angle_gamma   90.00
#
_symmetry.space_group_name_H-M   'P 1'
#
loop_
_entity.id
_entity.type
_entity.pdbx_description
1 polymer ?
#
loop_
_entity_poly.entity_id
_entity_poly.type
_entity_poly.pdbx_seq_one_letter_code
_entity_poly.pdbx_strand_id
1 'polypeptide(L)'
;MLGTKVTDNEIDQAAKIKVSDLLAIDLWEPKNNVRVPLFHSADIRITVPTSIRECQAIFSHFSSFYQGVLVNLQAVEYIKDTIDDYEIRFIQSAFKTIIRHDDIPTYKRYMYEYQIHEPQPTRCPISMLVIDIESRAVVFLPAEDVIMIDLWDAKANYRVPRFYTRDRTYTVPLTIEMCHHVFPDFFPSDTGNLVNLDGVEHIESTPYQAYLKFENCELRAPLAQYKVRHLKKIFPLIKQ
;
A
#
# COMPACT_ATOMS: atom_id res chain seq x y z
N MET A 1 -0.38 -19.02 0.63
CA MET A 1 -1.18 -19.10 1.86
C MET A 1 -2.57 -18.57 1.58
N LEU A 2 -3.56 -19.19 2.21
CA LEU A 2 -4.99 -18.98 2.02
C LEU A 2 -5.39 -17.52 2.24
N GLY A 3 -6.17 -16.99 1.29
CA GLY A 3 -6.82 -15.69 1.41
C GLY A 3 -7.95 -15.78 2.44
N THR A 4 -7.64 -15.51 3.70
CA THR A 4 -8.62 -15.04 4.67
C THR A 4 -9.14 -13.69 4.19
N LYS A 5 -10.47 -13.51 4.19
CA LYS A 5 -11.07 -12.18 4.07
C LYS A 5 -10.48 -11.33 5.19
N VAL A 6 -9.85 -10.22 4.86
CA VAL A 6 -9.47 -9.21 5.85
C VAL A 6 -10.76 -8.78 6.54
N THR A 7 -10.78 -8.89 7.86
CA THR A 7 -11.94 -8.53 8.67
C THR A 7 -11.99 -7.01 8.89
N ASP A 8 -13.18 -6.46 9.09
CA ASP A 8 -13.33 -5.02 9.39
C ASP A 8 -12.51 -4.61 10.64
N ASN A 9 -12.33 -5.54 11.59
CA ASN A 9 -11.49 -5.32 12.78
C ASN A 9 -9.99 -5.20 12.44
N GLU A 10 -9.47 -5.99 11.51
CA GLU A 10 -8.08 -5.88 11.05
C GLU A 10 -7.84 -4.56 10.28
N ILE A 11 -8.84 -4.12 9.52
CA ILE A 11 -8.85 -2.82 8.85
C ILE A 11 -8.85 -1.67 9.86
N ASP A 12 -9.71 -1.73 10.87
CA ASP A 12 -9.82 -0.73 11.93
C ASP A 12 -8.56 -0.64 12.79
N GLN A 13 -7.85 -1.76 12.99
CA GLN A 13 -6.55 -1.77 13.67
C GLN A 13 -5.45 -1.14 12.80
N ALA A 14 -5.40 -1.49 11.51
CA ALA A 14 -4.43 -0.92 10.58
C ALA A 14 -4.60 0.60 10.41
N ALA A 15 -5.85 1.09 10.40
CA ALA A 15 -6.17 2.51 10.33
C ALA A 15 -5.72 3.33 11.56
N LYS A 16 -5.34 2.67 12.66
CA LYS A 16 -4.91 3.32 13.91
C LYS A 16 -3.40 3.34 14.13
N ILE A 17 -2.61 2.64 13.30
CA ILE A 17 -1.16 2.61 13.46
C ILE A 17 -0.59 4.00 13.19
N LYS A 18 0.11 4.54 14.18
CA LYS A 18 0.91 5.77 14.00
C LYS A 18 2.31 5.38 13.54
N VAL A 19 2.98 6.32 12.87
CA VAL A 19 4.39 6.14 12.50
C VAL A 19 5.27 5.83 13.72
N SER A 20 4.95 6.39 14.89
CA SER A 20 5.62 6.11 16.16
C SER A 20 5.53 4.65 16.61
N ASP A 21 4.51 3.92 16.14
CA ASP A 21 4.26 2.53 16.52
C ASP A 21 5.02 1.55 15.61
N LEU A 22 5.66 2.05 14.55
CA LEU A 22 6.47 1.26 13.64
C LEU A 22 7.86 1.01 14.24
N LEU A 23 8.25 -0.26 14.27
CA LEU A 23 9.54 -0.73 14.77
C LEU A 23 10.54 -0.96 13.63
N ALA A 24 10.08 -1.55 12.52
CA ALA A 24 10.94 -1.86 11.39
C ALA A 24 10.17 -1.85 10.07
N ILE A 25 10.92 -1.68 8.98
CA ILE A 25 10.44 -1.81 7.61
C ILE A 25 11.44 -2.69 6.87
N ASP A 26 10.99 -3.80 6.32
CA ASP A 26 11.79 -4.63 5.43
C ASP A 26 11.09 -4.80 4.07
N LEU A 27 11.72 -5.55 3.17
CA LEU A 27 11.13 -5.89 1.88
C LEU A 27 10.61 -7.33 1.92
N TRP A 28 9.31 -7.47 1.68
CA TRP A 28 8.65 -8.75 1.48
C TRP A 28 8.50 -9.04 0.00
N GLU A 29 8.67 -10.31 -0.38
CA GLU A 29 8.53 -10.78 -1.76
C GLU A 29 7.27 -11.67 -1.92
N PRO A 30 6.06 -11.09 -2.06
CA PRO A 30 4.81 -11.86 -2.21
C PRO A 30 4.78 -12.74 -3.45
N LYS A 31 5.52 -12.37 -4.49
CA LYS A 31 5.59 -13.02 -5.80
C LYS A 31 7.01 -12.84 -6.35
N ASN A 32 7.46 -13.73 -7.23
CA ASN A 32 8.80 -13.66 -7.81
C ASN A 32 9.10 -12.27 -8.40
N ASN A 33 10.22 -11.69 -7.99
CA ASN A 33 10.71 -10.38 -8.40
C ASN A 33 9.81 -9.20 -7.98
N VAL A 34 8.88 -9.42 -7.06
CA VAL A 34 7.96 -8.39 -6.53
C VAL A 34 8.35 -8.09 -5.11
N ARG A 35 9.11 -7.02 -4.87
CA ARG A 35 9.46 -6.59 -3.52
C ARG A 35 8.64 -5.39 -3.13
N VAL A 36 7.97 -5.50 -1.99
CA VAL A 36 7.15 -4.44 -1.43
C VAL A 36 7.50 -4.23 0.04
N PRO A 37 7.35 -3.01 0.57
CA PRO A 37 7.56 -2.74 1.98
C PRO A 37 6.62 -3.56 2.86
N LEU A 38 7.18 -4.17 3.88
CA LEU A 38 6.45 -4.78 4.99
C LEU A 38 6.81 -4.00 6.24
N PHE A 39 5.81 -3.35 6.83
CA PHE A 39 5.95 -2.54 8.03
C PHE A 39 5.62 -3.39 9.23
N HIS A 40 6.47 -3.32 10.25
CA HIS A 40 6.34 -4.08 11.48
C HIS A 40 6.05 -3.13 12.64
N SER A 41 5.01 -3.44 13.40
CA SER A 41 4.80 -2.96 14.76
C SER A 41 5.04 -4.11 15.75
N ALA A 42 4.81 -3.88 17.04
CA ALA A 42 4.92 -4.93 18.06
C ALA A 42 3.94 -6.09 17.80
N ASP A 43 2.71 -5.78 17.39
CA ASP A 43 1.61 -6.75 17.35
C ASP A 43 1.19 -7.15 15.93
N ILE A 44 1.39 -6.25 14.96
CA ILE A 44 0.89 -6.43 13.61
C ILE A 44 1.93 -6.09 12.55
N ARG A 45 1.76 -6.72 11.39
CA ARG A 45 2.51 -6.44 10.17
C ARG A 45 1.57 -6.00 9.08
N ILE A 46 1.91 -4.91 8.40
CA ILE A 46 1.10 -4.36 7.31
C ILE A 46 1.95 -4.19 6.06
N THR A 47 1.32 -4.22 4.90
CA THR A 47 1.99 -4.05 3.60
C THR A 47 1.05 -3.35 2.63
N VAL A 48 1.57 -2.97 1.47
CA VAL A 48 0.81 -2.32 0.39
C VAL A 48 0.16 -3.36 -0.53
N PRO A 49 -1.01 -3.08 -1.11
CA PRO A 49 -1.67 -4.01 -2.00
C PRO A 49 -0.89 -4.18 -3.32
N THR A 50 -0.71 -5.42 -3.75
CA THR A 50 0.09 -5.81 -4.93
C THR A 50 -0.74 -6.42 -6.05
N SER A 51 -2.06 -6.48 -5.87
CA SER A 51 -2.98 -7.04 -6.85
C SER A 51 -4.33 -6.35 -6.82
N ILE A 52 -5.08 -6.44 -7.92
CA ILE A 52 -6.46 -5.97 -7.99
C ILE A 52 -7.35 -6.70 -6.99
N ARG A 53 -7.06 -7.97 -6.71
CA ARG A 53 -7.81 -8.72 -5.70
C ARG A 53 -7.62 -8.15 -4.29
N GLU A 54 -6.40 -7.79 -3.92
CA GLU A 54 -6.11 -7.11 -2.66
C GLU A 54 -6.73 -5.71 -2.64
N CYS A 55 -6.65 -4.97 -3.74
CA CYS A 55 -7.32 -3.68 -3.86
C CYS A 55 -8.83 -3.83 -3.69
N GLN A 56 -9.49 -4.79 -4.32
CA GLN A 56 -10.92 -5.01 -4.18
C GLN A 56 -11.34 -5.36 -2.74
N ALA A 57 -10.45 -5.99 -1.95
CA ALA A 57 -10.74 -6.25 -0.53
C ALA A 57 -10.73 -4.96 0.30
N ILE A 58 -9.79 -4.05 0.02
CA ILE A 58 -9.68 -2.74 0.69
C ILE A 58 -10.76 -1.77 0.20
N PHE A 59 -10.96 -1.73 -1.12
CA PHE A 59 -11.90 -0.90 -1.86
C PHE A 59 -13.15 -1.71 -2.20
N SER A 60 -13.79 -2.29 -1.19
CA SER A 60 -14.93 -3.19 -1.35
C SER A 60 -16.14 -2.56 -2.04
N HIS A 61 -16.26 -1.23 -1.96
CA HIS A 61 -17.29 -0.42 -2.61
C HIS A 61 -16.98 -0.11 -4.09
N PHE A 62 -15.75 -0.36 -4.56
CA PHE A 62 -15.42 -0.17 -5.97
C PHE A 62 -16.02 -1.28 -6.82
N SER A 63 -16.43 -0.92 -8.02
CA SER A 63 -16.88 -1.89 -9.02
C SER A 63 -15.71 -2.39 -9.84
N SER A 64 -15.60 -3.71 -9.95
CA SER A 64 -14.61 -4.37 -10.79
C SER A 64 -15.14 -4.53 -12.22
N PHE A 65 -14.30 -4.18 -13.18
CA PHE A 65 -14.53 -4.32 -14.62
C PHE A 65 -13.47 -5.25 -15.22
N TYR A 66 -13.69 -5.68 -16.47
CA TYR A 66 -12.76 -6.56 -17.16
C TYR A 66 -11.37 -5.93 -17.26
N GLN A 67 -10.34 -6.79 -17.35
CA GLN A 67 -8.91 -6.43 -17.28
C GLN A 67 -8.40 -5.93 -15.92
N GLY A 68 -9.22 -5.99 -14.87
CA GLY A 68 -8.79 -5.64 -13.52
C GLY A 68 -8.76 -4.13 -13.30
N VAL A 69 -9.73 -3.41 -13.86
CA VAL A 69 -9.97 -2.01 -13.53
C VAL A 69 -11.02 -1.96 -12.42
N LEU A 70 -10.72 -1.23 -11.35
CA LEU A 70 -11.69 -0.93 -10.28
C LEU A 70 -12.09 0.54 -10.40
N VAL A 71 -13.39 0.82 -10.35
CA VAL A 71 -13.92 2.19 -10.45
C VAL A 71 -14.75 2.51 -9.22
N ASN A 72 -14.46 3.66 -8.61
CA ASN A 72 -15.38 4.27 -7.66
C ASN A 72 -16.54 4.88 -8.44
N LEU A 73 -17.62 4.14 -8.45
CA LEU A 73 -18.86 4.46 -9.15
C LEU A 73 -19.49 5.79 -8.70
N GLN A 74 -19.20 6.24 -7.48
CA GLN A 74 -19.70 7.53 -6.96
C GLN A 74 -18.85 8.72 -7.39
N ALA A 75 -17.64 8.48 -7.85
CA ALA A 75 -16.81 9.50 -8.45
C ALA A 75 -17.15 9.72 -9.94
N VAL A 76 -18.08 8.95 -10.51
CA VAL A 76 -18.47 9.05 -11.92
C VAL A 76 -19.44 10.22 -12.13
N GLU A 77 -19.10 11.10 -13.06
CA GLU A 77 -19.94 12.21 -13.50
C GLU A 77 -20.95 11.75 -14.55
N TYR A 78 -20.47 11.03 -15.58
CA TYR A 78 -21.31 10.40 -16.59
C TYR A 78 -20.61 9.22 -17.26
N ILE A 79 -21.41 8.36 -17.86
CA ILE A 79 -20.97 7.26 -18.71
C ILE A 79 -21.51 7.53 -20.12
N LYS A 80 -20.62 7.60 -21.11
CA LYS A 80 -20.97 7.85 -22.51
C LYS A 80 -20.84 6.56 -23.32
N ASP A 81 -21.94 6.15 -23.92
CA ASP A 81 -21.99 5.07 -24.91
C ASP A 81 -21.20 5.47 -26.17
N THR A 82 -20.33 4.59 -26.64
CA THR A 82 -19.55 4.77 -27.88
C THR A 82 -19.75 3.53 -28.77
N ILE A 83 -19.17 3.50 -29.98
CA ILE A 83 -19.45 2.42 -30.92
C ILE A 83 -19.03 1.06 -30.35
N ASP A 84 -17.90 1.00 -29.63
CA ASP A 84 -17.28 -0.25 -29.19
C ASP A 84 -17.24 -0.41 -27.66
N ASP A 85 -17.29 0.70 -26.90
CA ASP A 85 -17.07 0.73 -25.46
C ASP A 85 -17.84 1.84 -24.74
N TYR A 86 -17.79 1.87 -23.40
CA TYR A 86 -18.24 3.01 -22.60
C TYR A 86 -17.06 3.90 -22.18
N GLU A 87 -17.17 5.21 -22.41
CA GLU A 87 -16.27 6.19 -21.79
C GLU A 87 -16.84 6.63 -20.44
N ILE A 88 -16.11 6.37 -19.36
CA ILE A 88 -16.40 6.86 -18.01
C ILE A 88 -15.64 8.16 -17.77
N ARG A 89 -16.38 9.16 -17.30
CA ARG A 89 -15.86 10.47 -16.88
C ARG A 89 -16.12 10.68 -15.40
N PHE A 90 -15.15 11.26 -14.71
CA PHE A 90 -15.18 11.42 -13.26
C PHE A 90 -15.40 12.88 -12.85
N ILE A 91 -16.12 13.07 -11.75
CA ILE A 91 -16.48 14.38 -11.20
C ILE A 91 -15.20 15.17 -10.92
N GLN A 92 -15.08 16.34 -11.56
CA GLN A 92 -13.97 17.29 -11.37
C GLN A 92 -12.58 16.65 -11.56
N SER A 93 -12.50 15.67 -12.47
CA SER A 93 -11.27 14.93 -12.73
C SER A 93 -10.78 15.18 -14.15
N ALA A 94 -9.47 15.27 -14.33
CA ALA A 94 -8.85 15.28 -15.66
C ALA A 94 -8.84 13.88 -16.30
N PHE A 95 -9.03 12.83 -15.50
CA PHE A 95 -8.98 11.45 -15.97
C PHE A 95 -10.31 10.99 -16.55
N LYS A 96 -10.19 10.05 -17.47
CA LYS A 96 -11.29 9.27 -18.04
C LYS A 96 -10.81 7.85 -18.25
N THR A 97 -11.74 6.91 -18.29
CA THR A 97 -11.40 5.51 -18.60
C THR A 97 -12.40 4.92 -19.59
N ILE A 98 -12.01 3.82 -20.22
CA ILE A 98 -12.81 3.11 -21.21
C ILE A 98 -13.02 1.70 -20.67
N ILE A 99 -14.28 1.24 -20.64
CA ILE A 99 -14.65 -0.12 -20.24
C ILE A 99 -15.54 -0.75 -21.31
N ARG A 100 -15.49 -2.07 -21.45
CA ARG A 100 -16.23 -2.74 -22.53
C ARG A 100 -17.72 -2.75 -22.24
N HIS A 101 -18.51 -2.85 -23.31
CA HIS A 101 -19.96 -2.93 -23.18
C HIS A 101 -20.44 -4.09 -22.29
N ASP A 102 -19.75 -5.22 -22.33
CA ASP A 102 -20.09 -6.42 -21.57
C ASP A 102 -19.72 -6.32 -20.07
N ASP A 103 -18.97 -5.30 -19.67
CA ASP A 103 -18.41 -5.18 -18.32
C ASP A 103 -19.34 -4.45 -17.34
N ILE A 104 -20.34 -3.71 -17.83
CA ILE A 104 -21.33 -3.05 -16.98
C ILE A 104 -22.56 -3.97 -16.85
N PRO A 105 -22.85 -4.51 -15.65
CA PRO A 105 -24.13 -5.19 -15.42
C PRO A 105 -25.29 -4.26 -15.77
N THR A 106 -26.29 -4.76 -16.47
CA THR A 106 -27.41 -3.97 -17.02
C THR A 106 -28.06 -3.05 -15.98
N TYR A 107 -28.19 -3.49 -14.71
CA TYR A 107 -28.78 -2.65 -13.66
C TYR A 107 -27.91 -1.42 -13.28
N LYS A 108 -26.58 -1.52 -13.37
CA LYS A 108 -25.69 -0.37 -13.14
C LYS A 108 -25.80 0.64 -14.26
N ARG A 109 -25.94 0.18 -15.51
CA ARG A 109 -26.25 1.05 -16.65
C ARG A 109 -27.50 1.90 -16.39
N TYR A 110 -28.58 1.28 -15.90
CA TYR A 110 -29.81 1.99 -15.49
C TYR A 110 -29.58 2.97 -14.34
N MET A 111 -28.73 2.67 -13.35
CA MET A 111 -28.46 3.63 -12.26
C MET A 111 -27.81 4.91 -12.80
N TYR A 112 -26.90 4.81 -13.78
CA TYR A 112 -26.21 5.98 -14.34
C TYR A 112 -27.03 6.75 -15.37
N GLU A 113 -27.73 6.06 -16.27
CA GLU A 113 -28.62 6.71 -17.25
C GLU A 113 -29.71 7.55 -16.55
N TYR A 114 -30.11 7.15 -15.33
CA TYR A 114 -31.17 7.80 -14.57
C TYR A 114 -30.68 8.58 -13.33
N GLN A 115 -29.37 8.82 -13.20
CA GLN A 115 -28.76 9.59 -12.09
C GLN A 115 -29.13 9.07 -10.68
N ILE A 116 -29.34 7.76 -10.55
CA ILE A 116 -29.62 7.13 -9.27
C ILE A 116 -28.28 6.90 -8.57
N HIS A 117 -27.96 7.75 -7.60
CA HIS A 117 -26.73 7.64 -6.84
C HIS A 117 -26.78 6.46 -5.86
N GLU A 118 -25.74 5.61 -5.87
CA GLU A 118 -25.52 4.64 -4.79
C GLU A 118 -25.29 5.37 -3.46
N PRO A 119 -25.75 4.82 -2.33
CA PRO A 119 -25.53 5.41 -1.02
C PRO A 119 -24.03 5.58 -0.75
N GLN A 120 -23.64 6.78 -0.28
CA GLN A 120 -22.25 7.09 0.10
C GLN A 120 -21.71 5.99 1.04
N PRO A 121 -20.58 5.34 0.73
CA PRO A 121 -19.98 4.38 1.63
C PRO A 121 -19.61 5.12 2.91
N THR A 122 -19.66 4.39 4.01
CA THR A 122 -18.99 4.79 5.24
C THR A 122 -17.55 5.18 4.91
N ARG A 123 -17.11 6.35 5.38
CA ARG A 123 -15.74 6.84 5.18
C ARG A 123 -14.75 5.72 5.45
N CYS A 124 -13.84 5.48 4.52
CA CYS A 124 -12.73 4.55 4.70
C CYS A 124 -11.56 5.33 5.32
N PRO A 125 -11.28 5.20 6.64
CA PRO A 125 -10.26 6.00 7.31
C PRO A 125 -8.83 5.55 6.97
N ILE A 126 -8.66 4.63 6.03
CA ILE A 126 -7.36 4.04 5.68
C ILE A 126 -6.60 5.02 4.80
N SER A 127 -5.35 5.29 5.17
CA SER A 127 -4.36 5.89 4.26
C SER A 127 -3.33 4.85 3.84
N MET A 128 -2.95 4.85 2.58
CA MET A 128 -1.96 3.92 2.03
C MET A 128 -0.66 4.66 1.73
N LEU A 129 0.48 4.02 2.00
CA LEU A 129 1.76 4.55 1.53
C LEU A 129 1.88 4.30 0.02
N VAL A 130 1.99 5.38 -0.75
CA VAL A 130 2.07 5.36 -2.21
C VAL A 130 3.14 6.32 -2.71
N ILE A 131 3.44 6.23 -4.00
CA ILE A 131 4.35 7.10 -4.72
C ILE A 131 3.58 7.84 -5.80
N ASP A 132 3.64 9.15 -5.78
CA ASP A 132 3.19 10.02 -6.86
C ASP A 132 4.07 9.77 -8.10
N ILE A 133 3.45 9.28 -9.18
CA ILE A 133 4.14 8.79 -10.38
C ILE A 133 4.85 9.95 -11.08
N GLU A 134 4.26 11.13 -11.07
CA GLU A 134 4.79 12.31 -11.73
C GLU A 134 5.96 12.89 -10.94
N SER A 135 5.79 13.12 -9.64
CA SER A 135 6.75 13.88 -8.84
C SER A 135 7.88 13.07 -8.22
N ARG A 136 7.77 11.73 -8.07
CA ARG A 136 8.77 11.02 -7.24
C ARG A 136 8.37 10.88 -5.78
N ALA A 137 7.44 11.72 -5.32
CA ALA A 137 7.21 11.90 -3.90
C ALA A 137 6.48 10.69 -3.32
N VAL A 138 6.94 10.23 -2.16
CA VAL A 138 6.26 9.18 -1.41
C VAL A 138 5.35 9.85 -0.38
N VAL A 139 4.08 9.48 -0.38
CA VAL A 139 3.02 10.14 0.39
C VAL A 139 2.06 9.11 1.00
N PHE A 140 1.31 9.53 2.02
CA PHE A 140 0.13 8.79 2.46
C PHE A 140 -1.08 9.28 1.66
N LEU A 141 -1.72 8.37 0.92
CA LEU A 141 -2.91 8.64 0.14
C LEU A 141 -4.16 8.14 0.89
N PRO A 142 -5.09 9.03 1.27
CA PRO A 142 -6.40 8.62 1.78
C PRO A 142 -7.13 7.74 0.77
N ALA A 143 -7.69 6.62 1.21
CA ALA A 143 -8.42 5.71 0.34
C ALA A 143 -9.66 6.38 -0.30
N GLU A 144 -10.27 7.34 0.38
CA GLU A 144 -11.43 8.09 -0.13
C GLU A 144 -11.13 9.00 -1.32
N ASP A 145 -9.86 9.39 -1.52
CA ASP A 145 -9.45 10.21 -2.65
C ASP A 145 -9.30 9.40 -3.95
N VAL A 146 -9.27 8.07 -3.84
CA VAL A 146 -9.12 7.17 -4.99
C VAL A 146 -10.44 7.11 -5.76
N ILE A 147 -10.36 7.35 -7.07
CA ILE A 147 -11.51 7.30 -7.99
C ILE A 147 -11.46 6.09 -8.93
N MET A 148 -10.26 5.57 -9.19
CA MET A 148 -10.03 4.43 -10.07
C MET A 148 -8.73 3.73 -9.69
N ILE A 149 -8.67 2.43 -9.93
CA ILE A 149 -7.47 1.61 -9.79
C ILE A 149 -7.32 0.75 -11.04
N ASP A 150 -6.12 0.72 -11.62
CA ASP A 150 -5.77 -0.24 -12.67
C ASP A 150 -4.44 -0.94 -12.36
N LEU A 151 -3.99 -1.81 -13.28
CA LEU A 151 -2.66 -2.40 -13.22
C LEU A 151 -1.75 -1.77 -14.27
N TRP A 152 -0.60 -1.29 -13.84
CA TRP A 152 0.42 -0.72 -14.73
C TRP A 152 1.77 -1.43 -14.59
N ASP A 153 2.54 -1.43 -15.67
CA ASP A 153 3.88 -2.02 -15.72
C ASP A 153 4.92 -1.06 -15.13
N ALA A 154 5.13 -1.12 -13.82
CA ALA A 154 6.19 -0.32 -13.18
C ALA A 154 7.60 -0.78 -13.61
N LYS A 155 7.73 -2.03 -14.07
CA LYS A 155 8.93 -2.60 -14.72
C LYS A 155 8.50 -3.74 -15.67
N ALA A 156 9.37 -4.15 -16.59
CA ALA A 156 9.10 -5.30 -17.47
C ALA A 156 8.72 -6.55 -16.64
N ASN A 157 7.60 -7.18 -16.98
CA ASN A 157 6.99 -8.33 -16.29
C ASN A 157 6.54 -8.05 -14.84
N TYR A 158 6.30 -6.78 -14.51
CA TYR A 158 6.01 -6.35 -13.15
C TYR A 158 4.82 -5.39 -13.13
N ARG A 159 3.63 -5.97 -12.89
CA ARG A 159 2.39 -5.20 -12.77
C ARG A 159 2.02 -4.99 -11.32
N VAL A 160 1.80 -3.73 -10.96
CA VAL A 160 1.30 -3.34 -9.64
C VAL A 160 0.08 -2.45 -9.78
N PRO A 161 -0.71 -2.29 -8.70
CA PRO A 161 -1.80 -1.33 -8.70
C PRO A 161 -1.30 0.09 -8.91
N ARG A 162 -2.05 0.82 -9.74
CA ARG A 162 -1.94 2.26 -9.91
C ARG A 162 -3.26 2.89 -9.51
N PHE A 163 -3.18 3.88 -8.65
CA PHE A 163 -4.31 4.57 -8.03
C PHE A 163 -4.47 5.93 -8.69
N TYR A 164 -5.68 6.25 -9.07
CA TYR A 164 -6.02 7.55 -9.64
C TYR A 164 -6.83 8.33 -8.62
N THR A 165 -6.46 9.59 -8.47
CA THR A 165 -7.26 10.61 -7.79
C THR A 165 -7.85 11.54 -8.84
N ARG A 166 -8.42 12.69 -8.46
CA ARG A 166 -9.00 13.64 -9.42
C ARG A 166 -7.96 14.23 -10.38
N ASP A 167 -6.74 14.43 -9.91
CA ASP A 167 -5.71 15.19 -10.62
C ASP A 167 -4.35 14.50 -10.68
N ARG A 168 -4.14 13.43 -9.89
CA ARG A 168 -2.84 12.74 -9.79
C ARG A 168 -2.94 11.23 -9.87
N THR A 169 -1.79 10.64 -10.18
CA THR A 169 -1.62 9.20 -10.31
C THR A 169 -0.56 8.69 -9.34
N TYR A 170 -0.88 7.59 -8.65
CA TYR A 170 -0.02 7.02 -7.63
C TYR A 170 0.23 5.53 -7.87
N THR A 171 1.31 4.99 -7.31
CA THR A 171 1.64 3.56 -7.33
C THR A 171 2.14 3.11 -5.96
N VAL A 172 2.23 1.80 -5.74
CA VAL A 172 2.89 1.28 -4.54
C VAL A 172 4.42 1.49 -4.56
N PRO A 173 5.06 1.73 -3.40
CA PRO A 173 6.51 1.74 -3.26
C PRO A 173 7.13 0.36 -3.43
N LEU A 174 8.29 0.31 -4.08
CA LEU A 174 8.95 -0.94 -4.51
C LEU A 174 10.38 -1.10 -3.98
N THR A 175 10.93 -0.09 -3.34
CA THR A 175 12.30 -0.08 -2.83
C THR A 175 12.34 0.41 -1.40
N ILE A 176 13.35 -0.05 -0.66
CA ILE A 176 13.59 0.41 0.71
C ILE A 176 14.01 1.88 0.75
N GLU A 177 14.69 2.37 -0.30
CA GLU A 177 15.12 3.76 -0.44
C GLU A 177 13.92 4.71 -0.49
N MET A 178 12.85 4.31 -1.19
CA MET A 178 11.59 5.06 -1.20
C MET A 178 10.99 5.17 0.22
N CYS A 179 11.05 4.10 1.02
CA CYS A 179 10.62 4.16 2.41
C CYS A 179 11.49 5.09 3.25
N HIS A 180 12.81 5.09 3.06
CA HIS A 180 13.73 5.94 3.82
C HIS A 180 13.45 7.44 3.61
N HIS A 181 12.94 7.85 2.45
CA HIS A 181 12.52 9.24 2.23
C HIS A 181 11.30 9.65 3.08
N VAL A 182 10.40 8.71 3.41
CA VAL A 182 9.21 8.96 4.24
C VAL A 182 9.53 8.85 5.71
N PHE A 183 10.43 7.94 6.04
CA PHE A 183 10.87 7.64 7.40
C PHE A 183 12.35 8.02 7.55
N PRO A 184 12.71 9.32 7.43
CA PRO A 184 14.10 9.74 7.45
C PRO A 184 14.79 9.48 8.79
N ASP A 185 14.00 9.36 9.86
CA ASP A 185 14.51 9.05 11.20
C ASP A 185 14.76 7.55 11.40
N PHE A 186 14.32 6.70 10.47
CA PHE A 186 14.57 5.27 10.55
C PHE A 186 15.99 4.96 10.09
N PHE A 187 16.70 4.20 10.92
CA PHE A 187 18.07 3.80 10.65
C PHE A 187 18.13 2.63 9.67
N PRO A 188 18.94 2.72 8.59
CA PRO A 188 19.18 1.57 7.72
C PRO A 188 20.04 0.54 8.46
N SER A 189 19.45 -0.53 9.01
CA SER A 189 20.17 -1.48 9.85
C SER A 189 21.01 -2.48 9.04
N ASP A 190 20.47 -2.93 7.90
CA ASP A 190 21.12 -3.82 6.94
C ASP A 190 20.55 -3.57 5.52
N THR A 191 21.04 -4.30 4.53
CA THR A 191 20.52 -4.24 3.15
C THR A 191 19.03 -4.57 3.15
N GLY A 192 18.21 -3.62 2.70
CA GLY A 192 16.75 -3.81 2.61
C GLY A 192 15.98 -3.66 3.92
N ASN A 193 16.60 -3.14 4.99
CA ASN A 193 15.97 -2.98 6.30
C ASN A 193 16.13 -1.55 6.84
N LEU A 194 15.03 -0.97 7.32
CA LEU A 194 14.99 0.28 8.07
C LEU A 194 14.41 0.00 9.46
N VAL A 195 14.96 0.64 10.48
CA VAL A 195 14.62 0.36 11.88
C VAL A 195 14.41 1.65 12.64
N ASN A 196 13.32 1.74 13.40
CA ASN A 196 13.16 2.76 14.41
C ASN A 196 14.06 2.43 15.60
N LEU A 197 15.10 3.24 15.83
CA LEU A 197 16.04 3.01 16.91
C LEU A 197 15.42 3.28 18.30
N ASP A 198 14.34 4.07 18.38
CA ASP A 198 13.70 4.39 19.65
C ASP A 198 13.03 3.18 20.31
N GLY A 199 12.69 2.15 19.52
CA GLY A 199 12.12 0.89 20.02
C GLY A 199 13.14 -0.20 20.31
N VAL A 200 14.45 0.07 20.16
CA VAL A 200 15.51 -0.95 20.31
C VAL A 200 15.93 -1.08 21.77
N GLU A 201 15.88 -2.31 22.28
CA GLU A 201 16.30 -2.64 23.65
C GLU A 201 17.82 -2.93 23.71
N HIS A 202 18.31 -3.82 22.84
CA HIS A 202 19.70 -4.26 22.83
C HIS A 202 20.12 -4.84 21.46
N ILE A 203 21.42 -5.03 21.31
CA ILE A 203 22.02 -5.74 20.18
C ILE A 203 22.29 -7.17 20.61
N GLU A 204 21.77 -8.13 19.86
CA GLU A 204 22.08 -9.54 20.00
C GLU A 204 23.11 -9.92 18.93
N SER A 205 24.25 -10.47 19.32
CA SER A 205 25.29 -10.90 18.38
C SER A 205 25.58 -12.37 18.51
N THR A 206 25.51 -13.06 17.37
CA THR A 206 26.01 -14.41 17.15
C THR A 206 27.37 -14.35 16.44
N PRO A 207 28.10 -15.47 16.29
CA PRO A 207 29.34 -15.50 15.51
C PRO A 207 29.19 -15.08 14.04
N TYR A 208 27.99 -15.22 13.46
CA TYR A 208 27.74 -15.00 12.04
C TYR A 208 26.96 -13.71 11.75
N GLN A 209 26.11 -13.27 12.67
CA GLN A 209 25.17 -12.18 12.44
C GLN A 209 24.88 -11.39 13.72
N ALA A 210 24.55 -10.12 13.59
CA ALA A 210 24.01 -9.29 14.65
C ALA A 210 22.58 -8.89 14.35
N TYR A 211 21.81 -8.68 15.40
CA TYR A 211 20.41 -8.29 15.34
C TYR A 211 20.13 -7.15 16.32
N LEU A 212 19.20 -6.27 15.96
CA LEU A 212 18.56 -5.34 16.87
C LEU A 212 17.32 -6.04 17.44
N LYS A 213 17.25 -6.14 18.78
CA LYS A 213 16.09 -6.66 19.50
C LYS A 213 15.23 -5.49 19.98
N PHE A 214 13.93 -5.57 19.76
CA PHE A 214 12.99 -4.52 20.13
C PHE A 214 12.38 -4.78 21.50
N GLU A 215 12.05 -3.69 22.21
CA GLU A 215 11.39 -3.77 23.50
C GLU A 215 10.04 -4.47 23.39
N ASN A 216 9.73 -5.33 24.37
CA ASN A 216 8.41 -5.95 24.56
C ASN A 216 7.85 -6.72 23.34
N CYS A 217 8.68 -7.11 22.36
CA CYS A 217 8.22 -7.96 21.27
C CYS A 217 9.28 -8.95 20.76
N GLU A 218 8.81 -10.00 20.08
CA GLU A 218 9.70 -11.03 19.55
C GLU A 218 10.43 -10.64 18.26
N LEU A 219 10.08 -9.49 17.67
CA LEU A 219 10.71 -9.00 16.46
C LEU A 219 12.21 -8.79 16.68
N ARG A 220 12.99 -9.11 15.65
CA ARG A 220 14.40 -8.76 15.55
C ARG A 220 14.69 -8.29 14.14
N ALA A 221 15.51 -7.25 14.00
CA ALA A 221 15.94 -6.75 12.70
C ALA A 221 17.42 -7.09 12.47
N PRO A 222 17.81 -7.50 11.25
CA PRO A 222 19.22 -7.76 10.95
C PRO A 222 20.04 -6.47 11.07
N LEU A 223 21.26 -6.59 11.59
CA LEU A 223 22.22 -5.51 11.74
C LEU A 223 23.54 -5.87 11.03
N ALA A 224 23.96 -5.03 10.10
CA ALA A 224 25.22 -5.24 9.42
C ALA A 224 26.40 -5.18 10.40
N GLN A 225 27.34 -6.13 10.32
CA GLN A 225 28.43 -6.30 11.28
C GLN A 225 29.28 -5.02 11.49
N TYR A 226 29.53 -4.27 10.41
CA TYR A 226 30.30 -3.03 10.49
C TYR A 226 29.58 -1.92 11.29
N LYS A 227 28.25 -1.97 11.41
CA LYS A 227 27.42 -1.02 12.18
C LYS A 227 27.36 -1.35 13.67
N VAL A 228 27.59 -2.61 14.06
CA VAL A 228 27.61 -3.05 15.47
C VAL A 228 28.55 -2.21 16.33
N ARG A 229 29.73 -1.88 15.81
CA ARG A 229 30.72 -1.07 16.55
C ARG A 229 30.19 0.32 16.90
N HIS A 230 29.35 0.90 16.05
CA HIS A 230 28.77 2.20 16.27
C HIS A 230 27.60 2.10 17.27
N LEU A 231 26.67 1.18 17.02
CA LEU A 231 25.46 1.07 17.83
C LEU A 231 25.69 0.51 19.23
N LYS A 232 26.74 -0.30 19.47
CA LYS A 232 27.06 -0.80 20.82
C LYS A 232 27.47 0.30 21.82
N LYS A 233 27.68 1.53 21.34
CA LYS A 233 27.91 2.71 22.20
C LYS A 233 26.60 3.30 22.73
N ILE A 234 25.49 2.96 22.08
CA ILE A 234 24.14 3.47 22.36
C ILE A 234 23.34 2.37 23.06
N PHE A 235 23.42 1.14 22.54
CA PHE A 235 22.66 0.00 23.03
C PHE A 235 23.58 -1.07 23.65
N PRO A 236 23.13 -1.78 24.71
CA PRO A 236 23.85 -2.93 25.26
C PRO A 236 24.10 -4.01 24.19
N LEU A 237 25.26 -4.68 24.26
CA LEU A 237 25.60 -5.79 23.38
C LEU A 237 25.56 -7.12 24.16
N ILE A 238 24.66 -8.00 23.78
CA ILE A 238 24.52 -9.35 24.31
C ILE A 238 25.12 -10.34 23.30
N LYS A 239 26.02 -11.21 23.78
CA LYS A 239 26.61 -12.28 22.98
C LYS A 239 25.93 -13.60 23.34
N GLN A 240 25.43 -14.31 22.34
CA GLN A 240 24.90 -15.68 22.48
C GLN A 240 25.94 -16.71 22.03
#